data_AF-A0A5J4YK80-F1
#
_entry.id   AF-A0A5J4YK80-F1
#
_cell.length_a   1.000
_cell.length_b   1.000
_cell.length_c   1.000
_cell.angle_alpha   90.00
_cell.angle_beta   90.00
_cell.angle_gamma   90.00
#
_symmetry.space_group_name_H-M   'P 1'
#
loop_
_entity.id
_entity.type
_entity.pdbx_description
1 polymer ?
#
loop_
_entity_poly.entity_id
_entity_poly.type
_entity_poly.pdbx_seq_one_letter_code
_entity_poly.pdbx_strand_id
1 'polypeptide(L)'
;MESGSSEERLAEAVRNARGDLAHLVEELKRVLAESAARGAGTQDGAGPAVGQTGANPVVAAGAEPAPLGHELPLKMERLRNSVHAAVSAKEDVERRGRAERMKQWNDEDLLRRLERLKAENVELDAHLRDVMMELNRVHSEVAIMRTCRTDL
;
A
#
# COMPACT_ATOMS: atom_id res chain seq x y z
N MET A 1 3.79 -18.92 -15.90
CA MET A 1 4.53 -17.65 -15.91
C MET A 1 3.51 -16.53 -15.81
N GLU A 2 3.19 -16.06 -14.61
CA GLU A 2 2.43 -14.81 -14.45
C GLU A 2 3.07 -14.03 -13.30
N SER A 3 4.17 -13.37 -13.64
CA SER A 3 4.89 -12.46 -12.76
C SER A 3 4.41 -11.04 -13.05
N GLY A 4 3.13 -10.77 -12.79
CA GLY A 4 2.65 -9.39 -12.78
C GLY A 4 3.25 -8.66 -11.59
N SER A 5 3.86 -7.50 -11.82
CA SER A 5 4.29 -6.57 -10.76
C SER A 5 3.11 -6.35 -9.81
N SER A 6 3.37 -6.13 -8.53
CA SER A 6 2.26 -6.00 -7.58
C SER A 6 1.45 -4.72 -7.73
N GLU A 7 1.99 -3.73 -8.44
CA GLU A 7 1.24 -2.60 -8.95
C GLU A 7 0.32 -3.01 -10.10
N GLU A 8 0.75 -3.90 -10.99
CA GLU A 8 -0.09 -4.44 -12.07
C GLU A 8 -1.25 -5.26 -11.51
N ARG A 9 -1.00 -6.09 -10.48
CA ARG A 9 -2.07 -6.83 -9.79
C ARG A 9 -3.09 -5.90 -9.12
N LEU A 10 -2.62 -4.80 -8.51
CA LEU A 10 -3.50 -3.79 -7.92
C LEU A 10 -4.32 -3.08 -9.01
N ALA A 11 -3.68 -2.69 -10.10
CA ALA A 11 -4.35 -2.04 -11.23
C ALA A 11 -5.43 -2.94 -11.84
N GLU A 12 -5.16 -4.23 -11.98
CA GLU A 12 -6.12 -5.23 -12.45
C GLU A 12 -7.29 -5.40 -11.49
N ALA A 13 -7.01 -5.55 -10.19
CA ALA A 13 -8.06 -5.69 -9.18
C ALA A 13 -8.99 -4.46 -9.11
N VAL A 14 -8.42 -3.25 -9.22
CA VAL A 14 -9.20 -2.00 -9.27
C VAL A 14 -10.02 -1.91 -10.55
N ARG A 15 -9.48 -2.34 -11.70
CA ARG A 15 -10.21 -2.36 -12.96
C ARG A 15 -11.42 -3.31 -12.89
N ASN A 16 -11.22 -4.51 -12.34
CA ASN A 16 -12.29 -5.49 -12.17
C ASN A 16 -13.39 -4.97 -11.23
N ALA A 17 -13.02 -4.40 -10.08
CA ALA A 17 -13.99 -3.81 -9.15
C ALA A 17 -14.81 -2.67 -9.78
N ARG A 18 -14.18 -1.84 -10.62
CA ARG A 18 -14.88 -0.79 -11.38
C ARG A 18 -15.85 -1.37 -12.41
N GLY A 19 -15.45 -2.42 -13.12
CA GLY A 19 -16.30 -3.13 -14.08
C GLY A 19 -17.54 -3.74 -13.41
N ASP A 20 -17.35 -4.44 -12.28
CA ASP A 20 -18.45 -5.04 -11.52
C ASP A 20 -19.42 -3.98 -10.98
N LEU A 21 -18.89 -2.83 -10.53
CA LEU A 21 -19.72 -1.72 -10.06
C LEU A 21 -20.56 -1.14 -11.20
N ALA A 22 -19.95 -0.91 -12.36
CA ALA A 22 -20.65 -0.38 -13.53
C ALA A 22 -21.78 -1.34 -13.96
N HIS A 23 -21.51 -2.64 -14.00
CA HIS A 23 -22.53 -3.65 -14.32
C HIS A 23 -23.67 -3.69 -13.29
N LEU A 24 -23.37 -3.57 -11.99
CA LEU A 24 -24.41 -3.54 -10.95
C LEU A 24 -25.29 -2.28 -11.08
N VAL A 25 -24.70 -1.13 -11.39
CA VAL A 25 -25.45 0.12 -11.59
C VAL A 25 -26.40 0.02 -12.77
N GLU A 26 -25.96 -0.55 -13.90
CA GLU A 26 -26.82 -0.75 -15.06
C GLU A 26 -27.97 -1.73 -14.78
N GLU A 27 -27.70 -2.80 -14.02
CA GLU A 27 -28.76 -3.73 -13.60
C GLU A 27 -29.79 -3.05 -12.69
N LEU A 28 -29.35 -2.22 -11.73
CA LEU A 28 -30.25 -1.46 -10.86
C LEU A 28 -31.12 -0.49 -11.65
N LYS A 29 -30.55 0.22 -12.65
CA LYS A 29 -31.31 1.08 -13.55
C LYS A 29 -32.39 0.29 -14.30
N ARG A 30 -32.05 -0.92 -14.78
CA ARG A 30 -33.00 -1.81 -15.46
C ARG A 30 -34.14 -2.23 -14.55
N VAL A 31 -33.84 -2.69 -13.34
CA VAL A 31 -34.85 -3.10 -12.33
C VAL A 31 -35.77 -1.94 -11.95
N LEU A 32 -35.24 -0.73 -11.81
CA LEU A 32 -36.03 0.47 -11.52
C LEU A 32 -36.96 0.83 -12.68
N ALA A 33 -36.48 0.75 -13.93
CA ALA A 33 -37.30 1.00 -15.12
C ALA A 33 -38.43 -0.04 -15.27
N GLU A 34 -38.14 -1.32 -15.05
CA GLU A 34 -39.14 -2.40 -15.06
C GLU A 34 -40.20 -2.24 -13.96
N SER A 35 -39.80 -1.75 -12.79
CA SER A 35 -40.72 -1.48 -11.67
C SER A 35 -41.62 -0.27 -11.95
N ALA A 36 -41.07 0.81 -12.51
CA ALA A 36 -41.83 1.98 -12.93
C ALA A 36 -42.86 1.66 -14.02
N ALA A 37 -42.49 0.80 -15.00
CA ALA A 37 -43.39 0.35 -16.05
C ALA A 37 -44.58 -0.48 -15.51
N ARG A 38 -44.37 -1.27 -14.46
CA ARG A 38 -45.45 -2.03 -13.80
C ARG A 38 -46.35 -1.15 -12.93
N GLY A 39 -45.77 -0.17 -12.22
CA GLY A 39 -46.53 0.78 -11.40
C GLY A 39 -47.39 1.78 -12.20
N ALA A 40 -47.00 2.06 -13.45
CA ALA A 40 -47.80 2.89 -14.37
C ALA A 40 -49.04 2.18 -14.95
N GLY A 41 -49.10 0.85 -14.87
CA GLY A 41 -50.16 0.04 -15.47
C GLY A 41 -51.44 -0.14 -14.63
N THR A 42 -51.51 0.40 -13.41
CA THR A 42 -52.61 0.12 -12.47
C THR A 42 -53.43 1.35 -12.05
N GLN A 43 -53.30 2.50 -12.71
CA GLN A 43 -54.03 3.73 -12.33
C GLN A 43 -55.32 4.02 -13.12
N ASP A 44 -55.68 3.21 -14.12
CA ASP A 44 -56.92 3.41 -14.88
C ASP A 44 -58.12 2.73 -14.21
N GLY A 45 -58.60 3.32 -13.10
CA GLY A 45 -59.98 3.11 -12.64
C GLY A 45 -60.20 3.11 -11.13
N ALA A 46 -60.53 4.29 -10.56
CA ALA A 46 -61.72 4.54 -9.72
C ALA A 46 -61.56 5.77 -8.80
N GLY A 47 -62.23 6.88 -9.18
CA GLY A 47 -62.86 7.86 -8.28
C GLY A 47 -61.98 8.90 -7.55
N PRO A 48 -62.51 10.13 -7.28
CA PRO A 48 -61.74 11.19 -6.63
C PRO A 48 -61.82 11.08 -5.11
N ALA A 49 -60.69 10.80 -4.45
CA ALA A 49 -60.56 10.96 -3.00
C ALA A 49 -60.01 12.35 -2.69
N VAL A 50 -60.91 13.28 -2.39
CA VAL A 50 -60.62 14.54 -1.71
C VAL A 50 -60.26 14.23 -0.25
N GLY A 51 -59.09 14.65 0.21
CA GLY A 51 -58.79 14.77 1.65
C GLY A 51 -57.37 14.46 2.09
N GLN A 52 -56.83 15.36 2.92
CA GLN A 52 -55.75 15.15 3.91
C GLN A 52 -54.28 15.12 3.46
N THR A 53 -53.71 16.33 3.44
CA THR A 53 -52.51 16.77 4.18
C THR A 53 -51.60 15.70 4.81
N GLY A 54 -50.31 15.71 4.42
CA GLY A 54 -49.21 15.53 5.39
C GLY A 54 -48.38 14.24 5.36
N ALA A 55 -48.35 13.45 4.29
CA ALA A 55 -47.53 12.24 4.23
C ALA A 55 -46.39 12.32 3.19
N ASN A 56 -45.20 11.95 3.64
CA ASN A 56 -43.99 11.70 2.83
C ASN A 56 -44.32 10.73 1.66
N PRO A 57 -43.89 10.97 0.41
CA PRO A 57 -44.44 10.29 -0.77
C PRO A 57 -43.87 8.87 -1.03
N VAL A 58 -43.66 8.04 0.01
CA VAL A 58 -42.99 6.73 -0.14
C VAL A 58 -43.90 5.52 0.11
N VAL A 59 -45.18 5.70 0.47
CA VAL A 59 -46.06 4.54 0.69
C VAL A 59 -47.41 4.76 -0.01
N ALA A 60 -47.40 4.64 -1.34
CA ALA A 60 -48.62 4.31 -2.08
C ALA A 60 -48.85 2.79 -1.98
N ALA A 61 -50.08 2.42 -1.68
CA ALA A 61 -50.51 1.08 -1.32
C ALA A 61 -50.16 0.00 -2.36
N GLY A 62 -49.73 -1.17 -1.87
CA GLY A 62 -49.97 -2.46 -2.53
C GLY A 62 -48.99 -2.96 -3.58
N ALA A 63 -47.88 -2.27 -3.87
CA ALA A 63 -46.83 -2.86 -4.69
C ALA A 63 -46.04 -3.87 -3.84
N GLU A 64 -46.28 -5.18 -4.00
CA GLU A 64 -45.28 -6.17 -3.59
C GLU A 64 -43.94 -5.73 -4.17
N PRO A 65 -42.86 -5.64 -3.37
CA PRO A 65 -41.56 -5.25 -3.90
C PRO A 65 -41.26 -6.22 -5.04
N ALA A 66 -41.12 -5.69 -6.26
CA ALA A 66 -40.78 -6.50 -7.41
C ALA A 66 -39.59 -7.37 -7.00
N PRO A 67 -39.70 -8.72 -7.07
CA PRO A 67 -38.65 -9.59 -6.59
C PRO A 67 -37.37 -9.14 -7.28
N LEU A 68 -36.38 -8.71 -6.49
CA LEU A 68 -35.05 -8.41 -7.00
C LEU A 68 -34.66 -9.66 -7.80
N GLY A 69 -34.49 -9.51 -9.12
CA GLY A 69 -34.18 -10.65 -9.96
C GLY A 69 -33.03 -11.44 -9.33
N HIS A 70 -33.10 -12.78 -9.36
CA HIS A 70 -32.14 -13.67 -8.67
C HIS A 70 -30.66 -13.35 -8.97
N GLU A 71 -30.37 -12.56 -10.01
CA GLU A 71 -29.06 -12.08 -10.40
C GLU A 71 -28.49 -10.93 -9.55
N LEU A 72 -29.33 -10.11 -8.91
CA LEU A 72 -28.86 -8.91 -8.19
C LEU A 72 -27.99 -9.25 -6.97
N PRO A 73 -28.37 -10.20 -6.10
CA PRO A 73 -27.53 -10.63 -4.97
C PRO A 73 -26.18 -11.19 -5.44
N LEU A 74 -26.18 -11.97 -6.53
CA LEU A 74 -24.96 -12.56 -7.11
C LEU A 74 -24.02 -11.50 -7.71
N LYS A 75 -24.55 -10.41 -8.28
CA LYS A 75 -23.74 -9.29 -8.79
C LYS A 75 -23.19 -8.44 -7.64
N MET A 76 -23.95 -8.23 -6.57
CA MET A 76 -23.46 -7.56 -5.35
C MET A 76 -22.36 -8.34 -4.66
N GLU A 77 -22.48 -9.66 -4.57
CA GLU A 77 -21.45 -10.54 -4.01
C GLU A 77 -20.16 -10.51 -4.83
N ARG A 78 -20.27 -10.55 -6.17
CA ARG A 78 -19.12 -10.38 -7.07
C ARG A 78 -18.40 -9.06 -6.85
N LEU A 79 -19.14 -7.94 -6.83
CA LEU A 79 -18.58 -6.63 -6.54
C LEU A 79 -17.86 -6.60 -5.20
N ARG A 80 -18.47 -7.18 -4.15
CA ARG A 80 -17.86 -7.25 -2.82
C ARG A 80 -16.52 -7.99 -2.85
N ASN A 81 -16.46 -9.12 -3.55
CA ASN A 81 -15.24 -9.92 -3.68
C ASN A 81 -14.16 -9.15 -4.46
N SER A 82 -14.51 -8.47 -5.55
CA SER A 82 -13.58 -7.67 -6.35
C SER A 82 -13.04 -6.46 -5.58
N VAL A 83 -13.89 -5.76 -4.82
CA VAL A 83 -13.47 -4.66 -3.93
C VAL A 83 -12.53 -5.18 -2.85
N HIS A 84 -12.85 -6.32 -2.23
CA HIS A 84 -11.97 -6.92 -1.23
C HIS A 84 -10.58 -7.27 -1.81
N ALA A 85 -10.54 -7.88 -3.00
CA ALA A 85 -9.29 -8.18 -3.70
C ALA A 85 -8.46 -6.92 -3.98
N ALA A 86 -9.10 -5.82 -4.40
CA ALA A 86 -8.43 -4.54 -4.64
C ALA A 86 -7.86 -3.93 -3.35
N VAL A 87 -8.61 -3.99 -2.24
CA VAL A 87 -8.14 -3.52 -0.94
C VAL A 87 -6.95 -4.35 -0.45
N SER A 88 -7.02 -5.67 -0.51
CA SER A 88 -5.91 -6.55 -0.11
C SER A 88 -4.66 -6.33 -0.97
N ALA A 89 -4.82 -6.15 -2.29
CA ALA A 89 -3.70 -5.84 -3.18
C ALA A 89 -3.05 -4.49 -2.85
N LYS A 90 -3.85 -3.49 -2.45
CA LYS A 90 -3.35 -2.17 -2.03
C LYS A 90 -2.51 -2.29 -0.75
N GLU A 91 -3.03 -2.99 0.25
CA GLU A 91 -2.33 -3.22 1.52
C GLU A 91 -1.00 -3.96 1.32
N ASP A 92 -0.95 -4.91 0.37
CA ASP A 92 0.28 -5.62 -0.03
C ASP A 92 1.34 -4.68 -0.62
N VAL A 93 0.93 -3.76 -1.51
CA VAL A 93 1.82 -2.76 -2.12
C VAL A 93 2.33 -1.79 -1.05
N GLU A 94 1.46 -1.29 -0.18
CA GLU A 94 1.85 -0.39 0.89
C GLU A 94 2.79 -1.05 1.91
N ARG A 95 2.54 -2.33 2.26
CA ARG A 95 3.44 -3.10 3.14
C ARG A 95 4.83 -3.23 2.54
N ARG A 96 4.94 -3.53 1.24
CA ARG A 96 6.23 -3.63 0.56
C ARG A 96 6.94 -2.30 0.42
N GLY A 97 6.22 -1.24 0.03
CA GLY A 97 6.81 0.10 -0.04
C GLY A 97 7.35 0.59 1.31
N ARG A 98 6.68 0.23 2.44
CA ARG A 98 7.23 0.50 3.78
C ARG A 98 8.50 -0.31 4.07
N ALA A 99 8.50 -1.61 3.75
CA ALA A 99 9.67 -2.47 3.97
C ALA A 99 10.88 -2.04 3.15
N GLU A 100 10.68 -1.65 1.89
CA GLU A 100 11.74 -1.14 1.01
C GLU A 100 12.32 0.18 1.51
N ARG A 101 11.48 1.13 1.95
CA ARG A 101 11.95 2.38 2.56
C ARG A 101 12.77 2.14 3.84
N MET A 102 12.32 1.22 4.70
CA MET A 102 13.09 0.84 5.90
C MET A 102 14.44 0.21 5.54
N LYS A 103 14.49 -0.63 4.49
CA LYS A 103 15.74 -1.21 3.99
C LYS A 103 16.69 -0.13 3.47
N GLN A 104 16.20 0.79 2.65
CA GLN A 104 17.00 1.90 2.12
C GLN A 104 17.57 2.78 3.23
N TRP A 105 16.75 3.11 4.23
CA TRP A 105 17.20 3.89 5.38
C TRP A 105 18.29 3.16 6.17
N ASN A 106 18.14 1.86 6.40
CA ASN A 106 19.17 1.03 7.04
C ASN A 106 20.47 0.96 6.20
N ASP A 107 20.35 0.80 4.88
CA ASP A 107 21.50 0.72 3.98
C ASP A 107 22.30 2.04 3.97
N GLU A 108 21.61 3.20 3.99
CA GLU A 108 22.25 4.52 4.12
C GLU A 108 22.99 4.67 5.47
N ASP A 109 22.36 4.26 6.57
CA ASP A 109 22.98 4.34 7.90
C ASP A 109 24.23 3.43 8.01
N LEU A 110 24.17 2.24 7.40
CA LEU A 110 25.31 1.33 7.30
C LEU A 110 26.46 1.96 6.50
N LEU A 111 26.16 2.62 5.37
CA LEU A 111 27.17 3.32 4.56
C LEU A 111 27.83 4.45 5.36
N ARG A 112 27.07 5.31 6.04
CA ARG A 112 27.62 6.38 6.90
C ARG A 112 28.47 5.81 8.04
N ARG A 113 28.11 4.66 8.59
CA ARG A 113 28.90 4.00 9.64
C ARG A 113 30.20 3.41 9.07
N LEU A 114 30.15 2.84 7.87
CA LEU A 114 31.32 2.38 7.14
C LEU A 114 32.30 3.52 6.83
N GLU A 115 31.80 4.67 6.40
CA GLU A 115 32.62 5.86 6.14
C GLU A 115 33.32 6.37 7.39
N ARG A 116 32.61 6.44 8.53
CA ARG A 116 33.22 6.80 9.82
C ARG A 116 34.32 5.84 10.24
N LEU A 117 34.06 4.52 10.16
CA LEU A 117 35.07 3.51 10.48
C LEU A 117 36.29 3.58 9.57
N LYS A 118 36.12 3.90 8.29
CA LYS A 118 37.26 4.13 7.38
C LYS A 118 38.09 5.33 7.80
N ALA A 119 37.47 6.43 8.22
CA ALA A 119 38.18 7.61 8.70
C ALA A 119 38.98 7.30 9.98
N GLU A 120 38.35 6.63 10.96
CA GLU A 120 39.01 6.19 12.19
C GLU A 120 40.20 5.25 11.90
N ASN A 121 40.06 4.36 10.90
CA ASN A 121 41.14 3.46 10.51
C ASN A 121 42.34 4.21 9.92
N VAL A 122 42.10 5.23 9.09
CA VAL A 122 43.17 6.10 8.56
C VAL A 122 43.88 6.88 9.66
N GLU A 123 43.15 7.37 10.67
CA GLU A 123 43.74 8.04 11.83
C GLU A 123 44.60 7.10 12.67
N LEU A 124 44.13 5.87 12.90
CA LEU A 124 44.91 4.84 13.60
C LEU A 124 46.18 4.47 12.83
N ASP A 125 46.12 4.35 11.51
CA ASP A 125 47.30 4.11 10.67
C ASP A 125 48.31 5.28 10.69
N ALA A 126 47.84 6.52 10.84
CA ALA A 126 48.71 7.66 11.06
C ALA A 126 49.42 7.57 12.43
N HIS A 127 48.66 7.33 13.51
CA HIS A 127 49.23 7.16 14.85
C HIS A 127 50.22 6.00 14.93
N LEU A 128 49.94 4.88 14.26
CA LEU A 128 50.85 3.73 14.23
C LEU A 128 52.20 4.10 13.58
N ARG A 129 52.17 4.86 12.48
CA ARG A 129 53.40 5.34 11.82
C ARG A 129 54.20 6.25 12.73
N ASP A 130 53.55 7.16 13.45
CA ASP A 130 54.22 8.06 14.39
C ASP A 130 54.91 7.29 15.53
N VAL A 131 54.21 6.31 16.12
CA VAL A 131 54.77 5.45 17.16
C VAL A 131 55.95 4.63 16.63
N MET A 132 55.87 4.11 15.41
CA MET A 132 56.98 3.38 14.78
C MET A 132 58.21 4.26 14.54
N MET A 133 58.02 5.52 14.11
CA MET A 133 59.13 6.47 13.95
C MET A 133 59.81 6.75 15.28
N GLU A 134 59.04 6.97 16.34
CA GLU A 134 59.60 7.22 17.67
C GLU A 134 60.33 5.98 18.22
N LEU A 135 59.80 4.78 18.00
CA LEU A 135 60.47 3.54 18.38
C LEU A 135 61.82 3.39 17.67
N ASN A 136 61.89 3.69 16.37
CA ASN A 136 63.15 3.65 15.61
C ASN A 136 64.17 4.68 16.11
N ARG A 137 63.70 5.87 16.49
CA ARG A 137 64.52 6.92 17.11
C ARG A 137 65.17 6.42 18.40
N VAL A 138 64.35 5.91 19.32
CA VAL A 138 64.81 5.34 20.61
C VAL A 138 65.74 4.16 20.39
N HIS A 139 65.43 3.27 19.45
CA HIS A 139 66.28 2.13 19.12
C HIS A 139 67.69 2.57 18.68
N SER A 140 67.76 3.61 17.84
CA SER A 140 69.03 4.18 17.37
C SER A 140 69.83 4.81 18.51
N GLU A 141 69.18 5.55 19.41
CA GLU A 141 69.83 6.13 20.60
C GLU A 141 70.43 5.04 21.50
N VAL A 142 69.68 3.96 21.74
CA VAL A 142 70.15 2.81 22.54
C VAL A 142 71.34 2.12 21.87
N ALA A 143 71.32 1.97 20.55
CA ALA A 143 72.45 1.40 19.81
C ALA A 143 73.72 2.25 19.99
N ILE A 144 73.62 3.57 19.83
CA ILE A 144 74.72 4.53 20.04
C ILE A 144 75.28 4.42 21.46
N MET A 145 74.41 4.42 22.48
CA MET A 145 74.84 4.27 23.88
C MET A 145 75.57 2.95 24.15
N ARG A 146 75.13 1.85 23.52
CA ARG A 146 75.81 0.55 23.65
C ARG A 146 77.22 0.60 23.06
N THR A 147 77.41 1.21 21.90
CA THR A 147 78.74 1.42 21.30
C THR A 147 79.64 2.30 22.16
N CYS A 148 79.14 3.43 22.68
CA CYS A 148 79.93 4.27 23.59
C CYS A 148 80.33 3.55 24.89
N ARG A 149 79.51 2.60 25.37
CA ARG A 149 79.83 1.79 26.55
C ARG A 149 80.94 0.76 26.28
N THR A 150 81.04 0.23 25.07
CA THR A 150 82.09 -0.75 24.72
C THR A 150 83.45 -0.11 24.47
N ASP A 151 83.49 1.19 24.19
CA ASP A 151 84.72 1.95 23.95
C ASP A 151 85.35 2.56 25.23
N LEU A 152 84.64 2.50 26.37
CA LEU A 152 85.09 2.90 27.71
C LEU A 152 85.66 1.71 28.49
#